data_AF-A0A4Z0BYA0-F1
#
_entry.id   AF-A0A4Z0BYA0-F1
#
_cell.length_a   1.000
_cell.length_b   1.000
_cell.length_c   1.000
_cell.angle_alpha   90.00
_cell.angle_beta   90.00
_cell.angle_gamma   90.00
#
_symmetry.space_group_name_H-M   'P 1'
#
loop_
_entity.id
_entity.type
_entity.pdbx_description
1 polymer ?
#
loop_
_entity_poly.entity_id
_entity_poly.type
_entity_poly.pdbx_seq_one_letter_code
_entity_poly.pdbx_strand_id
1 'polypeptide(L)' 'MATADFRIESSHPIRSPWLPASGAQQYFVSDRALAVAMAAKSTTRPGGSEIRVVHVPTGEVVFRKPSATRAEWTDE' A
#
# COMPACT_ATOMS: atom_id res chain seq x y z
N MET A 1 11.50 17.34 11.36
CA MET A 1 10.67 16.77 10.28
C MET A 1 10.22 15.41 10.77
N ALA A 2 8.91 15.15 10.86
CA ALA A 2 8.44 13.81 11.22
C ALA A 2 8.92 12.84 10.12
N THR A 3 9.80 11.91 10.48
CA THR A 3 10.17 10.82 9.60
C THR A 3 8.89 10.01 9.37
N ALA A 4 8.49 9.84 8.12
CA ALA A 4 7.40 8.93 7.84
C ALA A 4 7.91 7.51 8.02
N ASP A 5 7.43 6.84 9.06
CA ASP A 5 7.89 5.51 9.45
C ASP A 5 7.37 4.41 8.52
N PHE A 6 6.30 4.67 7.76
CA PHE A 6 5.68 3.71 6.85
C PHE A 6 5.56 4.24 5.43
N ARG A 7 5.95 3.40 4.46
CA ARG A 7 5.81 3.64 3.02
C ARG A 7 4.83 2.65 2.43
N ILE A 8 3.73 3.15 1.89
CA ILE A 8 2.86 2.41 1.01
C ILE A 8 3.50 2.42 -0.38
N GLU A 9 3.66 1.26 -1.01
CA GLU A 9 4.28 1.14 -2.33
C GLU A 9 3.54 0.15 -3.24
N SER A 10 3.65 0.38 -4.54
CA SER A 10 3.12 -0.48 -5.59
C SER A 10 3.90 -0.25 -6.88
N SER A 11 4.02 -1.29 -7.71
CA SER A 11 4.62 -1.16 -9.05
C SER A 11 3.80 -0.26 -9.97
N HIS A 12 2.51 -0.08 -9.68
CA HIS A 12 1.60 0.74 -10.47
C HIS A 12 1.00 1.90 -9.65
N PRO A 13 0.60 3.00 -10.32
CA PRO A 13 -0.11 4.11 -9.70
C PRO A 13 -1.21 3.66 -8.74
N ILE A 14 -1.11 4.09 -7.48
CA ILE A 14 -2.09 3.79 -6.45
C ILE A 14 -3.21 4.82 -6.53
N ARG A 15 -4.45 4.33 -6.50
CA ARG A 15 -5.69 5.08 -6.66
C ARG A 15 -6.57 4.82 -5.45
N SER A 16 -6.89 5.87 -4.72
CA SER A 16 -7.76 5.83 -3.56
C SER A 16 -8.58 7.12 -3.48
N PRO A 17 -9.83 7.08 -3.01
CA PRO A 17 -10.60 8.29 -2.73
C PRO A 17 -9.92 9.24 -1.73
N TRP A 18 -9.01 8.70 -0.92
CA TRP A 18 -8.31 9.40 0.16
C TRP A 18 -6.93 9.93 -0.24
N LEU A 19 -6.49 9.66 -1.48
CA LEU A 19 -5.18 10.04 -1.97
C LEU A 19 -5.31 11.15 -3.03
N PRO A 20 -4.29 12.02 -3.17
CA PRO A 20 -4.23 13.00 -4.24
C PRO A 20 -4.48 12.36 -5.60
N ALA A 21 -5.24 13.06 -6.45
CA ALA A 21 -5.69 12.54 -7.75
C ALA A 21 -4.55 12.12 -8.70
N SER A 22 -3.33 12.59 -8.44
CA SER A 22 -2.14 12.39 -9.27
C SER A 22 -1.56 10.97 -9.26
N GLY A 23 -2.14 10.02 -8.51
CA GLY A 23 -1.82 8.59 -8.62
C GLY A 23 -0.33 8.27 -8.45
N ALA A 24 0.21 8.46 -7.24
CA ALA A 24 1.60 8.12 -6.97
C ALA A 24 1.78 6.60 -6.79
N GLN A 25 2.98 6.10 -7.08
CA GLN A 25 3.35 4.71 -6.80
C GLN A 25 3.72 4.48 -5.32
N GLN A 26 3.98 5.57 -4.58
CA GLN A 26 4.37 5.52 -3.19
C GLN A 26 3.74 6.65 -2.36
N TYR A 27 3.40 6.34 -1.11
CA TYR A 27 2.89 7.28 -0.12
C TYR A 27 3.54 7.05 1.23
N PHE A 28 3.85 8.14 1.92
CA PHE A 28 4.53 8.12 3.19
C PHE A 28 3.57 8.50 4.32
N VAL A 29 3.56 7.71 5.38
CA VAL A 29 2.63 7.82 6.50
C VAL A 29 3.39 7.54 7.80
N SER A 30 3.14 8.32 8.85
CA SER A 30 3.80 8.12 10.15
C SER A 30 3.14 7.03 11.01
N ASP A 31 1.87 6.72 10.76
CA ASP A 31 1.12 5.71 11.54
C ASP A 31 0.92 4.40 10.77
N ARG A 32 1.16 3.28 11.46
CA ARG A 32 1.04 1.92 10.90
C ARG A 32 -0.39 1.60 10.51
N ALA A 33 -1.35 1.85 11.40
CA ALA A 33 -2.74 1.47 11.19
C ALA A 33 -3.35 2.26 10.03
N LEU A 34 -3.03 3.54 9.94
CA LEU A 34 -3.40 4.41 8.82
C LEU A 34 -2.77 3.93 7.52
N ALA A 35 -1.48 3.60 7.50
CA ALA A 35 -0.80 3.10 6.30
C ALA A 35 -1.44 1.80 5.78
N VAL A 36 -1.75 0.88 6.69
CA VAL A 36 -2.43 -0.39 6.37
C VAL A 36 -3.85 -0.13 5.87
N ALA A 37 -4.63 0.72 6.55
CA ALA A 37 -5.99 1.04 6.13
C ALA A 37 -6.02 1.69 4.74
N MET A 38 -5.09 2.60 4.45
CA MET A 38 -4.94 3.22 3.14
C MET A 38 -4.54 2.18 2.08
N ALA A 39 -3.54 1.34 2.33
CA ALA A 39 -3.13 0.28 1.40
C ALA A 39 -4.27 -0.71 1.11
N ALA A 40 -4.97 -1.16 2.16
CA ALA A 40 -6.10 -2.08 2.05
C ALA A 40 -7.25 -1.50 1.22
N LYS A 41 -7.54 -0.21 1.35
CA LYS A 41 -8.63 0.47 0.63
C LYS A 41 -8.21 1.02 -0.75
N SER A 42 -6.93 0.97 -1.09
CA SER A 42 -6.44 1.47 -2.38
C SER A 42 -6.50 0.40 -3.47
N THR A 43 -6.56 0.85 -4.72
CA THR A 43 -6.47 0.02 -5.93
C THR A 43 -5.36 0.54 -6.82
N THR A 44 -4.87 -0.25 -7.76
CA THR A 44 -3.83 0.19 -8.71
C THR A 44 -4.44 0.49 -10.07
N ARG A 45 -3.75 1.28 -10.91
CA ARG A 45 -4.08 1.45 -12.33
C ARG A 45 -2.86 1.21 -13.22
N PRO A 46 -2.91 0.23 -14.15
CA PRO A 46 -3.92 -0.81 -14.31
C PRO A 46 -4.16 -1.63 -13.02
N GLY A 47 -5.37 -2.16 -12.89
CA GLY A 47 -5.80 -2.94 -11.73
C GLY A 47 -5.02 -4.25 -11.59
N GLY A 48 -5.04 -4.83 -10.40
CA GLY A 48 -4.44 -6.14 -10.17
C GLY A 48 -2.93 -6.10 -9.94
N SER A 49 -2.40 -5.03 -9.34
CA SER A 49 -1.05 -5.02 -8.80
C SER A 49 -1.04 -5.07 -7.30
N GLU A 50 0.05 -5.62 -6.76
CA GLU A 50 0.24 -5.74 -5.31
C GLU A 50 0.50 -4.35 -4.70
N ILE A 51 -0.12 -4.11 -3.55
CA ILE A 51 0.15 -2.93 -2.72
C ILE A 51 0.77 -3.40 -1.41
N ARG A 52 1.90 -2.83 -1.03
CA ARG A 52 2.63 -3.20 0.19
C ARG A 52 2.73 -2.00 1.13
N VAL A 53 2.86 -2.28 2.42
CA VAL A 53 3.28 -1.30 3.42
C VAL A 53 4.61 -1.74 4.00
N VAL A 54 5.60 -0.86 3.91
CA VAL A 54 6.97 -1.10 4.37
C VAL A 54 7.26 -0.17 5.54
N HIS A 55 7.78 -0.71 6.65
CA HIS A 55 8.33 0.10 7.73
C HIS A 55 9.72 0.59 7.31
N VAL A 56 9.84 1.88 7.01
CA VAL A 56 11.02 2.52 6.40
C VAL A 56 12.31 2.28 7.20
N PRO A 57 12.33 2.42 8.54
CA PRO A 57 13.56 2.21 9.32
C PRO A 57 14.12 0.79 9.23
N THR A 58 13.25 -0.22 9.09
CA THR A 58 13.64 -1.65 9.12
C THR A 58 13.63 -2.33 7.76
N GLY A 59 12.90 -1.78 6.79
CA GLY A 59 12.60 -2.43 5.51
C GLY A 59 11.55 -3.56 5.59
N GLU A 60 10.98 -3.84 6.77
CA GLU A 60 9.98 -4.89 6.95
C GLU A 60 8.66 -4.57 6.23
N VAL A 61 8.09 -5.56 5.53
CA VAL A 61 6.75 -5.47 4.95
C VAL A 61 5.73 -5.81 6.03
N VAL A 62 5.05 -4.80 6.57
CA VAL A 62 4.06 -4.96 7.65
C VAL A 62 2.67 -5.32 7.13
N PHE A 63 2.42 -5.17 5.82
CA PHE A 63 1.18 -5.55 5.17
C PHE A 63 1.39 -5.78 3.67
N ARG A 64 0.71 -6.81 3.12
CA ARG A 64 0.59 -7.04 1.68
C ARG A 64 -0.88 -7.13 1.28
N LYS A 65 -1.25 -6.46 0.20
CA LYS A 65 -2.50 -6.66 -0.52
C LYS A 65 -2.18 -7.30 -1.87
N PRO A 66 -2.50 -8.59 -2.06
CA PRO A 66 -2.19 -9.28 -3.30
C PRO A 66 -2.95 -8.65 -4.48
N SER A 67 -2.38 -8.81 -5.67
CA SER A 67 -3.07 -8.56 -6.93
C SER A 67 -4.35 -9.39 -6.99
N ALA A 68 -5.47 -8.82 -7.47
CA ALA A 68 -6.75 -9.51 -7.60
C ALA A 68 -6.69 -10.81 -8.44
N THR A 69 -5.65 -10.97 -9.26
CA THR A 69 -5.36 -12.21 -9.99
C THR A 69 -4.90 -13.39 -9.11
N ARG A 70 -4.58 -13.14 -7.83
CA ARG A 70 -4.16 -14.15 -6.86
C ARG A 70 -4.77 -13.89 -5.48
N ALA A 71 -6.09 -13.73 -5.45
CA ALA A 71 -6.85 -14.09 -4.25
C ALA A 71 -7.23 -15.58 -4.38
N GLU A 72 -6.22 -16.44 -4.51
CA GLU A 72 -6.41 -17.85 -4.21
C GLU A 72 -6.53 -17.90 -2.69
N TRP A 73 -7.75 -18.17 -2.22
CA TRP A 73 -8.05 -18.41 -0.82
C TRP A 73 -7.05 -19.43 -0.26
N THR A 74 -6.15 -18.98 0.61
CA THR A 74 -5.51 -19.86 1.58
C THR A 74 -6.22 -19.59 2.90
N ASP A 75 -7.37 -20.25 3.04
CA ASP A 75 -7.99 -20.56 4.33
C ASP A 75 -7.47 -21.98 4.64
N GLU A 76 -6.61 -22.11 5.63
CA GLU A 76 -6.21 -23.40 6.22
C GLU A 76 -7.27 -23.88 7.21
#